data_AF-A0A524DMM3-F1
#
_entry.id   AF-A0A524DMM3-F1
#
_cell.length_a   1.000
_cell.length_b   1.000
_cell.length_c   1.000
_cell.angle_alpha   90.00
_cell.angle_beta   90.00
_cell.angle_gamma   90.00
#
_symmetry.space_group_name_H-M   'P 1'
#
loop_
_entity.id
_entity.type
_entity.pdbx_description
1 polymer ?
#
loop_
_entity_poly.entity_id
_entity_poly.type
_entity_poly.pdbx_seq_one_letter_code
_entity_poly.pdbx_strand_id
1 'polypeptide(L)'
;MEENNDGVALEKNIKNPLRIIFLNLFISVFIIMCYFYLAEFFGSISTIFVENSELIISFGITMLLFTFFSTLAGKYHGFIAGFIGELLYQLAVCDTIYIHWCLIVSIWGLLNGIWKYKPLRYHNLKNLGYSVVMIFLSSLFTMFLIIIFQKILYFRHFQSILINYGLKFLINAVIVIVMVPLLLFLYDKILATDEQHLYYLLLTHHTVSQRDHTFVLKFGRTYIYFCSRCSGVILGGLIAFFFTHLFERIYHTEINPITAVFLCVILPIPGLIDWGTQRLALRKSTTESRLFTGFVIGSAIHMMSFTREYYFITIFLVIFYFSIVGILIFLGERRGYGLEYLEIEEEEKLEEQDNPTE
;
A
#
# COMPACT_ATOMS: atom_id res chain seq x y z
N MET A 1 -22.73 -2.74 32.78
CA MET A 1 -21.84 -3.71 32.10
C MET A 1 -22.56 -4.21 30.87
N GLU A 2 -22.64 -3.38 29.84
CA GLU A 2 -22.98 -3.82 28.48
C GLU A 2 -21.65 -4.05 27.77
N GLU A 3 -21.00 -5.17 28.10
CA GLU A 3 -19.77 -5.58 27.44
C GLU A 3 -20.09 -6.39 26.18
N ASN A 4 -19.44 -6.00 25.08
CA ASN A 4 -18.94 -6.90 24.02
C ASN A 4 -19.83 -7.37 22.87
N ASN A 5 -20.91 -6.67 22.49
CA ASN A 5 -21.55 -6.94 21.19
C ASN A 5 -20.88 -6.25 19.98
N ASP A 6 -20.07 -5.20 20.21
CA ASP A 6 -19.40 -4.46 19.13
C ASP A 6 -18.24 -5.24 18.47
N GLY A 7 -17.59 -6.14 19.23
CA GLY A 7 -16.49 -6.97 18.71
C GLY A 7 -16.94 -7.97 17.64
N VAL A 8 -18.15 -8.54 17.81
CA VAL A 8 -18.71 -9.54 16.90
C VAL A 8 -19.14 -8.90 15.57
N ALA A 9 -19.63 -7.65 15.60
CA ALA A 9 -19.99 -6.90 14.40
C ALA A 9 -18.76 -6.50 13.56
N LEU A 10 -17.64 -6.16 14.21
CA LEU A 10 -16.39 -5.84 13.51
C LEU A 10 -15.82 -7.06 12.79
N GLU A 11 -15.91 -8.25 13.39
CA GLU A 11 -15.38 -9.49 12.82
C GLU A 11 -16.18 -9.97 11.60
N LYS A 12 -17.50 -9.75 11.59
CA LYS A 12 -18.38 -10.13 10.45
C LYS A 12 -18.13 -9.29 9.19
N ASN A 13 -17.64 -8.05 9.34
CA ASN A 13 -17.33 -7.12 8.24
C ASN A 13 -15.94 -7.39 7.59
N ILE A 14 -15.15 -8.34 8.12
CA ILE A 14 -13.83 -8.70 7.56
C ILE A 14 -13.96 -9.65 6.34
N LYS A 15 -15.15 -10.20 6.07
CA LYS A 15 -15.34 -11.22 5.02
C LYS A 15 -15.57 -10.69 3.61
N ASN A 16 -15.44 -9.40 3.32
CA ASN A 16 -15.54 -8.93 1.93
C ASN A 16 -14.27 -9.36 1.15
N PRO A 17 -14.37 -10.28 0.16
CA PRO A 17 -13.21 -10.76 -0.58
C PRO A 17 -12.46 -9.64 -1.32
N LEU A 18 -13.17 -8.62 -1.81
CA LEU A 18 -12.56 -7.49 -2.52
C LEU A 18 -11.65 -6.68 -1.61
N ARG A 19 -12.06 -6.46 -0.35
CA ARG A 19 -11.24 -5.75 0.64
C ARG A 19 -9.95 -6.50 0.96
N ILE A 20 -10.03 -7.82 1.09
CA ILE A 20 -8.87 -8.68 1.36
C ILE A 20 -7.89 -8.62 0.18
N ILE A 21 -8.40 -8.76 -1.05
CA ILE A 21 -7.59 -8.69 -2.28
C ILE A 21 -6.93 -7.32 -2.39
N PHE A 22 -7.70 -6.24 -2.25
CA PHE A 22 -7.20 -4.88 -2.36
C PHE A 22 -6.11 -4.59 -1.33
N LEU A 23 -6.32 -4.96 -0.07
CA LEU A 23 -5.35 -4.70 0.99
C LEU A 23 -4.03 -5.47 0.77
N ASN A 24 -4.11 -6.75 0.36
CA ASN A 24 -2.92 -7.54 0.05
C ASN A 24 -2.16 -6.99 -1.16
N LEU A 25 -2.88 -6.56 -2.20
CA LEU A 25 -2.29 -5.91 -3.36
C LEU A 25 -1.59 -4.60 -2.96
N PHE A 26 -2.27 -3.78 -2.15
CA PHE A 26 -1.74 -2.52 -1.64
C PHE A 26 -0.45 -2.73 -0.83
N ILE A 27 -0.45 -3.68 0.11
CA ILE A 27 0.75 -4.04 0.88
C ILE A 27 1.89 -4.46 -0.06
N SER A 28 1.60 -5.28 -1.08
CA SER A 28 2.62 -5.72 -2.04
C SER A 28 3.21 -4.54 -2.83
N VAL A 29 2.34 -3.68 -3.38
CA VAL A 29 2.75 -2.49 -4.14
C VAL A 29 3.57 -1.55 -3.27
N PHE A 30 3.17 -1.32 -2.03
CA PHE A 30 3.93 -0.48 -1.09
C PHE A 30 5.34 -1.02 -0.86
N ILE A 31 5.49 -2.33 -0.62
CA ILE A 31 6.82 -2.94 -0.43
C ILE A 31 7.66 -2.85 -1.71
N ILE A 32 7.04 -3.07 -2.89
CA ILE A 32 7.71 -2.92 -4.19
C ILE A 32 8.22 -1.49 -4.40
N MET A 33 7.40 -0.49 -4.12
CA MET A 33 7.77 0.93 -4.22
C MET A 33 8.93 1.27 -3.27
N CYS A 34 8.84 0.86 -2.00
CA CYS A 34 9.92 1.06 -1.04
C CYS A 34 11.20 0.37 -1.50
N TYR A 35 11.11 -0.87 -1.98
CA TYR A 35 12.26 -1.61 -2.49
C TYR A 35 12.92 -0.87 -3.65
N PHE A 36 12.14 -0.47 -4.66
CA PHE A 36 12.64 0.21 -5.85
C PHE A 36 13.39 1.50 -5.51
N TYR A 37 12.79 2.41 -4.75
CA TYR A 37 13.43 3.70 -4.43
C TYR A 37 14.62 3.55 -3.47
N LEU A 38 14.59 2.58 -2.55
CA LEU A 38 15.76 2.27 -1.73
C LEU A 38 16.88 1.69 -2.57
N ALA A 39 16.56 0.80 -3.51
CA ALA A 39 17.52 0.21 -4.41
C ALA A 39 18.14 1.26 -5.36
N GLU A 40 17.36 2.25 -5.81
CA GLU A 40 17.87 3.36 -6.60
C GLU A 40 18.88 4.21 -5.81
N PHE A 41 18.59 4.54 -4.55
CA PHE A 41 19.45 5.42 -3.76
C PHE A 41 20.65 4.69 -3.14
N PHE A 42 20.45 3.47 -2.65
CA PHE A 42 21.45 2.71 -1.89
C PHE A 42 22.01 1.49 -2.64
N GLY A 43 21.54 1.21 -3.85
CA GLY A 43 21.82 -0.02 -4.58
C GLY A 43 20.86 -1.15 -4.19
N SER A 44 20.50 -1.97 -5.18
CA SER A 44 19.71 -3.18 -4.95
C SER A 44 20.52 -4.27 -4.25
N ILE A 45 19.82 -5.31 -3.78
CA ILE A 45 20.47 -6.48 -3.18
C ILE A 45 21.38 -7.20 -4.20
N SER A 46 21.11 -7.10 -5.49
CA SER A 46 21.93 -7.71 -6.55
C SER A 46 23.13 -6.85 -6.98
N THR A 47 23.00 -5.52 -6.91
CA THR A 47 23.91 -4.55 -7.57
C THR A 47 25.39 -4.79 -7.26
N ILE A 48 25.72 -5.12 -6.00
CA ILE A 48 27.11 -5.30 -5.54
C ILE A 48 27.79 -6.55 -6.11
N PHE A 49 26.98 -7.51 -6.53
CA PHE A 49 27.46 -8.76 -7.09
C PHE A 49 27.55 -8.70 -8.61
N VAL A 50 26.99 -7.65 -9.22
CA VAL A 50 26.97 -7.41 -10.66
C VAL A 50 28.06 -6.43 -11.07
N GLU A 51 28.20 -5.27 -10.40
CA GLU A 51 29.02 -4.17 -10.94
C GLU A 51 30.05 -3.53 -10.00
N ASN A 52 29.84 -3.45 -8.68
CA ASN A 52 30.70 -2.59 -7.85
C ASN A 52 31.00 -3.13 -6.44
N SER A 53 32.29 -3.35 -6.14
CA SER A 53 32.72 -3.97 -4.89
C SER A 53 32.82 -3.00 -3.71
N GLU A 54 32.88 -1.69 -3.97
CA GLU A 54 33.15 -0.64 -2.97
C GLU A 54 31.91 -0.26 -2.13
N LEU A 55 30.70 -0.59 -2.59
CA LEU A 55 29.43 -0.18 -1.98
C LEU A 55 28.92 -1.16 -0.90
N ILE A 56 29.77 -1.61 0.00
CA ILE A 56 29.39 -2.61 1.01
C ILE A 56 28.24 -2.10 1.90
N ILE A 57 28.31 -0.87 2.40
CA ILE A 57 27.38 -0.37 3.42
C ILE A 57 25.99 -0.04 2.85
N SER A 58 25.90 0.35 1.58
CA SER A 58 24.67 0.96 1.05
C SER A 58 23.52 -0.03 0.92
N PHE A 59 23.69 -1.21 0.28
CA PHE A 59 22.59 -2.17 0.14
C PHE A 59 22.14 -2.83 1.46
N GLY A 60 22.96 -2.74 2.51
CA GLY A 60 22.58 -3.18 3.85
C GLY A 60 21.31 -2.50 4.33
N ILE A 61 21.07 -1.24 3.92
CA ILE A 61 19.85 -0.48 4.23
C ILE A 61 18.66 -1.03 3.42
N THR A 62 18.82 -1.24 2.11
CA THR A 62 17.79 -1.84 1.24
C THR A 62 17.36 -3.20 1.79
N MET A 63 18.33 -4.06 2.12
CA MET A 63 18.09 -5.39 2.69
C MET A 63 17.45 -5.31 4.08
N LEU A 64 17.86 -4.37 4.94
CA LEU A 64 17.29 -4.13 6.27
C LEU A 64 15.79 -3.80 6.17
N LEU A 65 15.43 -2.78 5.39
CA LEU A 65 14.04 -2.33 5.28
C LEU A 65 13.17 -3.36 4.56
N PHE A 66 13.68 -4.02 3.52
CA PHE A 66 12.96 -5.09 2.84
C PHE A 66 12.68 -6.29 3.76
N THR A 67 13.66 -6.70 4.58
CA THR A 67 13.49 -7.76 5.58
C THR A 67 12.46 -7.38 6.65
N PHE A 68 12.52 -6.14 7.14
CA PHE A 68 11.57 -5.61 8.11
C PHE A 68 10.13 -5.66 7.56
N PHE A 69 9.88 -5.12 6.36
CA PHE A 69 8.56 -5.15 5.76
C PHE A 69 8.08 -6.55 5.40
N SER A 70 8.95 -7.43 4.92
CA SER A 70 8.63 -8.84 4.67
C SER A 70 8.18 -9.57 5.94
N THR A 71 8.83 -9.27 7.07
CA THR A 71 8.47 -9.82 8.38
C THR A 71 7.12 -9.30 8.88
N LEU A 72 6.79 -8.03 8.62
CA LEU A 72 5.48 -7.45 8.94
C LEU A 72 4.36 -8.02 8.07
N ALA A 73 4.55 -8.07 6.75
CA ALA A 73 3.53 -8.46 5.78
C ALA A 73 3.34 -9.99 5.68
N GLY A 74 4.41 -10.75 5.88
CA GLY A 74 4.46 -12.21 5.84
C GLY A 74 5.01 -12.78 4.52
N LYS A 75 5.23 -14.11 4.54
CA LYS A 75 5.98 -14.85 3.49
C LYS A 75 5.55 -14.61 2.05
N TYR A 76 4.25 -14.56 1.74
CA TYR A 76 3.79 -14.41 0.36
C TYR A 76 4.02 -12.99 -0.18
N HIS A 77 3.78 -11.97 0.66
CA HIS A 77 4.06 -10.58 0.31
C HIS A 77 5.56 -10.36 0.12
N GLY A 78 6.39 -10.89 1.04
CA GLY A 78 7.85 -10.83 0.91
C GLY A 78 8.37 -11.50 -0.36
N PHE A 79 7.84 -12.68 -0.72
CA PHE A 79 8.18 -13.36 -1.97
C PHE A 79 7.82 -12.52 -3.20
N ILE A 80 6.53 -12.17 -3.36
CA ILE A 80 6.03 -11.46 -4.55
C ILE A 80 6.71 -10.09 -4.69
N ALA A 81 6.81 -9.32 -3.59
CA ALA A 81 7.42 -8.01 -3.61
C ALA A 81 8.93 -8.07 -3.86
N GLY A 82 9.62 -9.10 -3.34
CA GLY A 82 11.05 -9.31 -3.61
C GLY A 82 11.32 -9.60 -5.08
N PHE A 83 10.54 -10.50 -5.69
CA PHE A 83 10.70 -10.83 -7.10
C PHE A 83 10.38 -9.65 -8.01
N ILE A 84 9.21 -9.03 -7.85
CA ILE A 84 8.74 -7.95 -8.71
C ILE A 84 9.58 -6.69 -8.48
N GLY A 85 9.88 -6.33 -7.23
CA GLY A 85 10.69 -5.16 -6.91
C GLY A 85 12.09 -5.22 -7.52
N GLU A 86 12.76 -6.37 -7.42
CA GLU A 86 14.07 -6.57 -8.04
C GLU A 86 14.00 -6.58 -9.57
N LEU A 87 13.00 -7.23 -10.15
CA LEU A 87 12.80 -7.24 -11.60
C LEU A 87 12.57 -5.82 -12.15
N LEU A 88 11.71 -5.04 -11.51
CA LEU A 88 11.41 -3.67 -11.92
C LEU A 88 12.62 -2.75 -11.78
N TYR A 89 13.41 -2.90 -10.70
CA TYR A 89 14.67 -2.19 -10.55
C TYR A 89 15.64 -2.51 -11.68
N GLN A 90 15.86 -3.80 -11.97
CA GLN A 90 16.77 -4.20 -13.04
C GLN A 90 16.29 -3.71 -14.41
N LEU A 91 15.00 -3.78 -14.70
CA LEU A 91 14.44 -3.23 -15.95
C LEU A 91 14.67 -1.72 -16.10
N ALA A 92 14.67 -0.97 -15.00
CA ALA A 92 14.74 0.49 -15.02
C ALA A 92 16.18 1.05 -14.92
N VAL A 93 17.13 0.24 -14.45
CA VAL A 93 18.50 0.71 -14.12
C VAL A 93 19.59 -0.14 -14.77
N CYS A 94 19.36 -1.43 -15.01
CA CYS A 94 20.37 -2.34 -15.52
C CYS A 94 20.16 -2.63 -17.02
N ASP A 95 21.25 -2.78 -17.76
CA ASP A 95 21.19 -3.16 -19.18
C ASP A 95 20.84 -4.65 -19.38
N THR A 96 21.09 -5.48 -18.37
CA THR A 96 20.88 -6.93 -18.41
C THR A 96 20.05 -7.39 -17.23
N ILE A 97 19.06 -8.26 -17.50
CA ILE A 97 18.19 -8.84 -16.46
C ILE A 97 18.82 -10.14 -15.93
N TYR A 98 19.10 -10.17 -14.63
CA TYR A 98 19.61 -11.31 -13.90
C TYR A 98 18.49 -11.99 -13.09
N ILE A 99 17.70 -12.85 -13.74
CA ILE A 99 16.54 -13.54 -13.15
C ILE A 99 16.87 -14.32 -11.86
N HIS A 100 18.07 -14.89 -11.75
CA HIS A 100 18.50 -15.60 -10.54
C HIS A 100 18.55 -14.68 -9.32
N TRP A 101 18.89 -13.40 -9.48
CA TRP A 101 18.84 -12.43 -8.40
C TRP A 101 17.41 -12.08 -8.00
N CYS A 102 16.49 -11.95 -8.95
CA CYS A 102 15.06 -11.78 -8.63
C CYS A 102 14.55 -12.95 -7.78
N LEU A 103 14.96 -14.19 -8.10
CA LEU A 103 14.63 -15.38 -7.31
C LEU A 103 15.29 -15.37 -5.92
N ILE A 104 16.57 -15.00 -5.81
CA ILE A 104 17.28 -14.91 -4.53
C ILE A 104 16.58 -13.91 -3.60
N VAL A 105 16.26 -12.70 -4.09
CA VAL A 105 15.57 -11.66 -3.31
C VAL A 105 14.15 -12.11 -2.91
N SER A 106 13.44 -12.77 -3.83
CA SER A 106 12.13 -13.38 -3.56
C SER A 106 12.19 -14.43 -2.45
N ILE A 107 13.16 -15.35 -2.51
CA ILE A 107 13.36 -16.40 -1.48
C ILE A 107 13.76 -15.77 -0.14
N TRP A 108 14.61 -14.75 -0.16
CA TRP A 108 14.98 -13.98 1.04
C TRP A 108 13.74 -13.37 1.72
N GLY A 109 12.88 -12.71 0.95
CA GLY A 109 11.61 -12.16 1.45
C GLY A 109 10.66 -13.24 1.99
N LEU A 110 10.59 -14.39 1.33
CA LEU A 110 9.80 -15.53 1.77
C LEU A 110 10.27 -16.05 3.13
N LEU A 111 11.56 -16.33 3.28
CA LEU A 111 12.15 -16.93 4.49
C LEU A 111 11.95 -16.03 5.71
N ASN A 112 12.27 -14.75 5.57
CA ASN A 112 12.09 -13.78 6.65
C ASN A 112 10.60 -13.55 6.97
N GLY A 113 9.73 -13.64 5.97
CA GLY A 113 8.28 -13.56 6.15
C GLY A 113 7.61 -14.80 6.78
N ILE A 114 8.32 -15.94 6.94
CA ILE A 114 7.79 -17.12 7.64
C ILE A 114 7.51 -16.77 9.10
N TRP A 115 8.40 -16.00 9.74
CA TRP A 115 8.25 -15.53 11.11
C TRP A 115 7.37 -14.27 11.20
N LYS A 116 6.22 -14.27 10.51
CA LYS A 116 5.33 -13.10 10.41
C LYS A 116 5.03 -12.49 11.78
N TYR A 117 5.25 -11.19 11.92
CA TYR A 117 4.96 -10.41 13.13
C TYR A 117 3.53 -10.64 13.63
N LYS A 118 3.38 -10.73 14.96
CA LYS A 118 2.10 -10.71 15.67
C LYS A 118 2.20 -9.69 16.82
N PRO A 119 1.14 -8.94 17.12
CA PRO A 119 1.17 -7.96 18.21
C PRO A 119 1.48 -8.63 19.56
N LEU A 120 2.19 -7.91 20.43
CA LEU A 120 2.68 -8.35 21.75
C LEU A 120 3.71 -9.48 21.71
N ARG A 121 4.13 -9.92 20.52
CA ARG A 121 5.10 -11.02 20.42
C ARG A 121 6.45 -10.63 21.01
N TYR A 122 6.90 -9.39 20.84
CA TYR A 122 8.26 -8.97 21.17
C TYR A 122 8.39 -8.41 22.59
N HIS A 123 7.31 -8.39 23.39
CA HIS A 123 7.38 -8.15 24.84
C HIS A 123 8.26 -9.18 25.57
N ASN A 124 8.37 -10.40 25.05
CA ASN A 124 9.25 -11.43 25.60
C ASN A 124 10.59 -11.43 24.86
N LEU A 125 11.69 -11.18 25.59
CA LEU A 125 13.05 -11.19 25.04
C LEU A 125 13.42 -12.51 24.34
N LYS A 126 12.80 -13.64 24.72
CA LYS A 126 13.00 -14.92 24.03
C LYS A 126 12.56 -14.88 22.56
N ASN A 127 11.45 -14.19 22.26
CA ASN A 127 10.95 -14.05 20.88
C ASN A 127 11.83 -13.14 20.03
N LEU A 128 12.49 -12.16 20.65
CA LEU A 128 13.53 -11.36 20.00
C LEU A 128 14.71 -12.27 19.59
N GLY A 129 15.18 -13.11 20.52
CA GLY A 129 16.24 -14.09 20.25
C GLY A 129 15.88 -15.08 19.13
N TYR A 130 14.65 -15.60 19.10
CA TYR A 130 14.19 -16.44 17.98
C TYR A 130 14.24 -15.72 16.65
N SER A 131 13.91 -14.42 16.62
CA SER A 131 13.93 -13.63 15.38
C SER A 131 15.37 -13.43 14.89
N VAL A 132 16.32 -13.17 15.79
CA VAL A 132 17.76 -13.13 15.48
C VAL A 132 18.22 -14.46 14.85
N VAL A 133 17.87 -15.58 15.49
CA VAL A 133 18.25 -16.93 15.00
C VAL A 133 17.62 -17.22 13.63
N MET A 134 16.34 -16.90 13.42
CA MET A 134 15.65 -17.12 12.16
C MET A 134 16.24 -16.29 11.01
N ILE A 135 16.58 -15.02 11.25
CA ILE A 135 17.22 -14.17 10.24
C ILE A 135 18.64 -14.67 9.94
N PHE A 136 19.39 -15.10 10.97
CA PHE A 136 20.71 -15.69 10.78
C PHE A 136 20.67 -16.97 9.92
N LEU A 137 19.76 -17.90 10.22
CA LEU A 137 19.56 -19.11 9.41
C LEU A 137 19.13 -18.79 7.97
N SER A 138 18.24 -17.81 7.79
CA SER A 138 17.84 -17.32 6.46
C SER A 138 19.03 -16.74 5.69
N SER A 139 19.96 -16.10 6.39
CA SER A 139 21.18 -15.51 5.82
C SER A 139 22.15 -16.59 5.35
N LEU A 140 22.39 -17.62 6.16
CA LEU A 140 23.22 -18.76 5.76
C LEU A 140 22.64 -19.50 4.55
N PHE A 141 21.32 -19.71 4.53
CA PHE A 141 20.65 -20.36 3.41
C PHE A 141 20.76 -19.53 2.12
N THR A 142 20.55 -18.23 2.21
CA THR A 142 20.64 -17.32 1.05
C THR A 142 22.06 -17.20 0.53
N MET A 143 23.06 -17.17 1.43
CA MET A 143 24.47 -17.25 1.08
C MET A 143 24.78 -18.52 0.26
N PHE A 144 24.26 -19.68 0.69
CA PHE A 144 24.44 -20.94 -0.01
C PHE A 144 23.79 -20.92 -1.40
N LEU A 145 22.58 -20.37 -1.53
CA LEU A 145 21.93 -20.17 -2.82
C LEU A 145 22.76 -19.29 -3.76
N ILE A 146 23.29 -18.17 -3.26
CA ILE A 146 24.16 -17.28 -4.04
C ILE A 146 25.36 -18.07 -4.56
N ILE A 147 26.04 -18.85 -3.70
CA ILE A 147 27.20 -19.65 -4.10
C ILE A 147 26.83 -20.67 -5.19
N ILE A 148 25.69 -21.35 -5.05
CA ILE A 148 25.21 -22.32 -6.05
C ILE A 148 24.94 -21.64 -7.39
N PHE A 149 24.12 -20.58 -7.40
CA PHE A 149 23.76 -19.88 -8.64
C PHE A 149 25.00 -19.33 -9.35
N GLN A 150 25.93 -18.74 -8.58
CA GLN A 150 27.18 -18.21 -9.12
C GLN A 150 28.08 -19.32 -9.69
N LYS A 151 28.13 -20.49 -9.04
CA LYS A 151 28.92 -21.64 -9.52
C LYS A 151 28.36 -22.22 -10.81
N ILE A 152 27.04 -22.36 -10.89
CA ILE A 152 26.34 -22.95 -12.04
C ILE A 152 26.40 -22.02 -13.26
N LEU A 153 26.16 -20.72 -13.08
CA LEU A 153 25.99 -19.79 -14.20
C LEU A 153 27.31 -19.25 -14.76
N TYR A 154 28.34 -19.07 -13.92
CA TYR A 154 29.57 -18.37 -14.33
C TYR A 154 30.85 -19.21 -14.25
N PHE A 155 30.76 -20.49 -13.84
CA PHE A 155 31.88 -21.45 -13.79
C PHE A 155 33.16 -20.97 -13.06
N ARG A 156 33.07 -19.99 -12.16
CA ARG A 156 34.23 -19.43 -11.46
C ARG A 156 34.85 -20.40 -10.43
N HIS A 157 36.08 -20.12 -10.01
CA HIS A 157 36.75 -20.84 -8.92
C HIS A 157 35.96 -20.69 -7.61
N PHE A 158 35.76 -21.80 -6.90
CA PHE A 158 34.91 -21.86 -5.69
C PHE A 158 35.35 -20.88 -4.60
N GLN A 159 36.67 -20.75 -4.36
CA GLN A 159 37.21 -19.83 -3.37
C GLN A 159 36.85 -18.36 -3.65
N SER A 160 36.88 -17.94 -4.91
CA SER A 160 36.48 -16.59 -5.31
C SER A 160 34.98 -16.36 -5.11
N ILE A 161 34.14 -17.34 -5.45
CA ILE A 161 32.68 -17.25 -5.21
C ILE A 161 32.38 -17.14 -3.73
N LEU A 162 32.99 -17.99 -2.91
CA LEU A 162 32.77 -18.04 -1.47
C LEU A 162 33.14 -16.70 -0.81
N ILE A 163 34.30 -16.13 -1.13
CA ILE A 163 34.78 -14.88 -0.53
C ILE A 163 34.02 -13.68 -1.07
N ASN A 164 33.96 -13.51 -2.40
CA ASN A 164 33.45 -12.28 -3.01
C ASN A 164 31.92 -12.17 -2.98
N TYR A 165 31.21 -13.31 -2.95
CA TYR A 165 29.75 -13.33 -2.97
C TYR A 165 29.20 -13.79 -1.62
N GLY A 166 29.56 -15.00 -1.19
CA GLY A 166 28.99 -15.61 0.01
C GLY A 166 29.29 -14.82 1.30
N LEU A 167 30.58 -14.69 1.63
CA LEU A 167 31.01 -14.00 2.85
C LEU A 167 30.62 -12.53 2.85
N LYS A 168 30.71 -11.87 1.68
CA LYS A 168 30.30 -10.47 1.52
C LYS A 168 28.81 -10.26 1.82
N PHE A 169 27.94 -11.14 1.34
CA PHE A 169 26.52 -11.13 1.70
C PHE A 169 26.35 -11.29 3.22
N LEU A 170 27.04 -12.25 3.83
CA LEU A 170 26.92 -12.54 5.27
C LEU A 170 27.34 -11.33 6.13
N ILE A 171 28.42 -10.63 5.77
CA ILE A 171 28.87 -9.41 6.47
C ILE A 171 27.77 -8.36 6.50
N ASN A 172 27.05 -8.17 5.39
CA ASN A 172 25.96 -7.20 5.30
C ASN A 172 24.70 -7.68 6.04
N ALA A 173 24.46 -8.99 6.02
CA ALA A 173 23.37 -9.58 6.78
C ALA A 173 23.53 -9.37 8.29
N VAL A 174 24.74 -9.14 8.83
CA VAL A 174 24.95 -8.83 10.26
C VAL A 174 24.14 -7.61 10.69
N ILE A 175 24.11 -6.55 9.88
CA ILE A 175 23.31 -5.34 10.17
C ILE A 175 21.84 -5.72 10.27
N VAL A 176 21.33 -6.54 9.36
CA VAL A 176 19.94 -6.98 9.32
C VAL A 176 19.58 -7.87 10.52
N ILE A 177 20.47 -8.81 10.87
CA ILE A 177 20.32 -9.75 12.00
C ILE A 177 20.14 -9.00 13.32
N VAL A 178 20.83 -7.87 13.51
CA VAL A 178 20.74 -7.06 14.73
C VAL A 178 19.60 -6.04 14.65
N MET A 179 19.50 -5.30 13.55
CA MET A 179 18.61 -4.14 13.45
C MET A 179 17.15 -4.52 13.22
N VAL A 180 16.82 -5.58 12.46
CA VAL A 180 15.41 -5.95 12.24
C VAL A 180 14.70 -6.36 13.53
N PRO A 181 15.26 -7.23 14.40
CA PRO A 181 14.62 -7.56 15.67
C PRO A 181 14.46 -6.33 16.57
N LEU A 182 15.45 -5.42 16.59
CA LEU A 182 15.36 -4.17 17.35
C LEU A 182 14.22 -3.28 16.84
N LEU A 183 14.08 -3.12 15.53
CA LEU A 183 12.99 -2.38 14.91
C LEU A 183 11.63 -3.02 15.20
N LEU A 184 11.54 -4.36 15.17
CA LEU A 184 10.30 -5.07 15.51
C LEU A 184 9.94 -4.92 16.99
N PHE A 185 10.91 -4.92 17.88
CA PHE A 185 10.71 -4.61 19.30
C PHE A 185 10.20 -3.19 19.52
N LEU A 186 10.83 -2.21 18.87
CA LEU A 186 10.41 -0.81 18.94
C LEU A 186 8.99 -0.63 18.37
N TYR A 187 8.71 -1.26 17.23
CA TYR A 187 7.39 -1.26 16.60
C TYR A 187 6.31 -1.87 17.51
N ASP A 188 6.58 -3.03 18.13
CA ASP A 188 5.66 -3.68 19.07
C ASP A 188 5.42 -2.80 20.31
N LYS A 189 6.49 -2.20 20.85
CA LYS A 189 6.41 -1.31 22.02
C LYS A 189 5.64 -0.02 21.74
N ILE A 190 5.72 0.55 20.53
CA ILE A 190 5.02 1.79 20.20
C ILE A 190 3.55 1.52 19.85
N LEU A 191 3.27 0.46 19.10
CA LEU A 191 1.97 0.27 18.44
C LEU A 191 1.13 -0.90 18.96
N ALA A 192 1.68 -1.74 19.85
CA ALA A 192 1.00 -2.92 20.36
C ALA A 192 0.84 -2.98 21.88
N THR A 193 1.35 -2.01 22.66
CA THR A 193 1.17 -2.01 24.13
C THR A 193 -0.31 -1.97 24.50
N ASP A 194 -1.03 -0.98 23.97
CA ASP A 194 -2.46 -0.79 24.24
C ASP A 194 -3.27 -0.86 22.94
N GLU A 195 -4.55 -1.20 23.10
CA GLU A 195 -5.51 -1.11 22.01
C GLU A 195 -5.94 0.35 21.85
N GLN A 196 -5.55 0.95 20.73
CA GLN A 196 -5.79 2.37 20.46
C GLN A 196 -6.64 2.52 19.21
N HIS A 197 -7.68 3.35 19.29
CA HIS A 197 -8.51 3.73 18.15
C HIS A 197 -8.26 5.19 17.80
N LEU A 198 -7.40 5.42 16.82
CA LEU A 198 -7.00 6.75 16.39
C LEU A 198 -7.99 7.26 15.33
N TYR A 199 -8.99 8.00 15.80
CA TYR A 199 -9.98 8.67 14.97
C TYR A 199 -9.68 10.17 14.90
N TYR A 200 -8.77 10.55 14.01
CA TYR A 200 -8.43 11.96 13.81
C TYR A 200 -9.34 12.56 12.75
N LEU A 201 -10.03 13.65 13.09
CA LEU A 201 -10.90 14.38 12.15
C LEU A 201 -10.14 14.83 10.90
N LEU A 202 -8.84 15.14 11.03
CA LEU A 202 -7.97 15.47 9.90
C LEU A 202 -7.81 14.32 8.90
N LEU A 203 -7.88 13.06 9.34
CA LEU A 203 -7.71 11.88 8.49
C LEU A 203 -9.05 11.32 7.98
N THR A 204 -10.11 11.48 8.78
CA THR A 204 -11.43 10.94 8.43
C THR A 204 -12.30 11.94 7.72
N HIS A 205 -12.18 13.25 8.01
CA HIS A 205 -13.11 14.31 7.56
C HIS A 205 -14.60 13.97 7.79
N HIS A 206 -14.86 13.00 8.66
CA HIS A 206 -16.16 12.41 8.93
C HIS A 206 -16.33 12.36 10.44
N THR A 207 -17.57 12.51 10.90
CA THR A 207 -17.90 12.32 12.31
C THR A 207 -17.89 10.83 12.64
N VAL A 208 -17.80 10.51 13.93
CA VAL A 208 -17.85 9.13 14.43
C VAL A 208 -19.16 8.42 14.08
N SER A 209 -20.23 9.15 13.74
CA SER A 209 -21.48 8.59 13.22
C SER A 209 -21.39 8.09 11.76
N GLN A 210 -20.38 8.52 11.00
CA GLN A 210 -20.17 8.19 9.58
C GLN A 210 -19.03 7.16 9.38
N ARG A 211 -18.88 6.19 10.29
CA ARG A 211 -17.80 5.17 10.22
C ARG A 211 -17.82 4.33 8.95
N ASP A 212 -18.98 4.17 8.31
CA ASP A 212 -19.16 3.49 7.02
C ASP A 212 -18.46 4.21 5.83
N HIS A 213 -17.98 5.43 6.04
CA HIS A 213 -17.17 6.19 5.08
C HIS A 213 -15.66 5.99 5.26
N THR A 214 -15.28 5.26 6.30
CA THR A 214 -13.88 5.04 6.66
C THR A 214 -13.45 3.61 6.41
N PHE A 215 -12.16 3.41 6.13
CA PHE A 215 -11.52 2.12 6.26
C PHE A 215 -10.48 2.19 7.36
N VAL A 216 -10.22 1.02 7.94
CA VAL A 216 -9.33 0.88 9.10
C VAL A 216 -8.06 0.17 8.67
N LEU A 217 -6.92 0.80 8.94
CA LEU A 217 -5.62 0.16 8.91
C LEU A 217 -5.21 -0.23 10.31
N LYS A 218 -4.81 -1.48 10.48
CA LYS A 218 -4.39 -2.04 11.77
C LYS A 218 -2.86 -2.15 11.80
N PHE A 219 -2.25 -1.41 12.72
CA PHE A 219 -0.82 -1.47 13.02
C PHE A 219 -0.62 -2.02 14.42
N GLY A 220 -0.28 -3.30 14.54
CA GLY A 220 -0.21 -3.94 15.87
C GLY A 220 -1.59 -4.04 16.50
N ARG A 221 -1.80 -3.34 17.63
CA ARG A 221 -3.11 -3.19 18.29
C ARG A 221 -3.71 -1.79 18.09
N THR A 222 -3.07 -0.94 17.30
CA THR A 222 -3.55 0.40 16.97
C THR A 222 -4.38 0.34 15.69
N TYR A 223 -5.60 0.86 15.73
CA TYR A 223 -6.52 1.00 14.61
C TYR A 223 -6.58 2.46 14.20
N ILE A 224 -6.17 2.75 12.97
CA ILE A 224 -6.19 4.10 12.41
C ILE A 224 -7.28 4.17 11.35
N TYR A 225 -8.18 5.14 11.50
CA TYR A 225 -9.32 5.34 10.62
C TYR A 225 -8.98 6.41 9.58
N PHE A 226 -9.26 6.09 8.33
CA PHE A 226 -9.02 6.99 7.20
C PHE A 226 -10.27 7.12 6.35
N CYS A 227 -10.51 8.31 5.79
CA CYS A 227 -11.54 8.47 4.76
C CYS A 227 -11.22 7.60 3.55
N SER A 228 -12.12 6.70 3.18
CA SER A 228 -11.91 5.76 2.06
C SER A 228 -11.66 6.48 0.75
N ARG A 229 -12.38 7.57 0.47
CA ARG A 229 -12.20 8.31 -0.78
C ARG A 229 -10.90 9.10 -0.80
N CYS A 230 -10.59 9.87 0.25
CA CYS A 230 -9.37 10.67 0.30
C CYS A 230 -8.12 9.80 0.25
N SER A 231 -8.11 8.67 0.99
CA SER A 231 -7.00 7.72 0.86
C SER A 231 -6.95 7.10 -0.52
N GLY A 232 -8.09 6.80 -1.15
CA GLY A 232 -8.13 6.40 -2.56
C GLY A 232 -7.37 7.40 -3.42
N VAL A 233 -7.71 8.69 -3.34
CA VAL A 233 -7.05 9.76 -4.11
C VAL A 233 -5.54 9.81 -3.85
N ILE A 234 -5.11 9.79 -2.60
CA ILE A 234 -3.68 9.81 -2.25
C ILE A 234 -2.96 8.56 -2.80
N LEU A 235 -3.54 7.38 -2.60
CA LEU A 235 -2.96 6.12 -3.07
C LEU A 235 -2.90 6.04 -4.59
N GLY A 236 -3.96 6.49 -5.27
CA GLY A 236 -4.01 6.59 -6.73
C GLY A 236 -2.91 7.48 -7.29
N GLY A 237 -2.77 8.69 -6.74
CA GLY A 237 -1.71 9.62 -7.14
C GLY A 237 -0.32 9.05 -6.91
N LEU A 238 -0.04 8.50 -5.73
CA LEU A 238 1.28 7.93 -5.40
C LEU A 238 1.64 6.71 -6.26
N ILE A 239 0.69 5.80 -6.48
CA ILE A 239 0.92 4.60 -7.30
C ILE A 239 1.05 5.00 -8.78
N ALA A 240 0.23 5.92 -9.28
CA ALA A 240 0.36 6.44 -10.64
C ALA A 240 1.70 7.16 -10.85
N PHE A 241 2.15 7.95 -9.87
CA PHE A 241 3.48 8.57 -9.87
C PHE A 241 4.59 7.53 -10.00
N PHE A 242 4.56 6.50 -9.15
CA PHE A 242 5.53 5.42 -9.21
C PHE A 242 5.56 4.70 -10.56
N PHE A 243 4.40 4.29 -11.09
CA PHE A 243 4.36 3.60 -12.38
C PHE A 243 4.73 4.49 -13.56
N THR A 244 4.43 5.79 -13.49
CA THR A 244 4.88 6.75 -14.49
C THR A 244 6.40 6.86 -14.50
N HIS A 245 7.00 7.11 -13.33
CA HIS A 245 8.44 7.18 -13.18
C HIS A 245 9.12 5.89 -13.67
N LEU A 246 8.58 4.74 -13.28
CA LEU A 246 9.07 3.44 -13.73
C LEU A 246 8.98 3.27 -15.26
N PHE A 247 7.85 3.63 -15.86
CA PHE A 247 7.65 3.55 -17.31
C PHE A 247 8.66 4.43 -18.05
N GLU A 248 8.85 5.68 -17.62
CA GLU A 248 9.81 6.61 -18.21
C GLU A 248 11.25 6.08 -18.13
N ARG A 249 11.62 5.45 -17.01
CA ARG A 249 12.94 4.86 -16.82
C ARG A 249 13.17 3.64 -17.70
N ILE A 250 12.19 2.74 -17.80
CA ILE A 250 12.30 1.49 -18.58
C ILE A 250 12.29 1.78 -20.09
N TYR A 251 11.41 2.66 -20.55
CA TYR A 251 11.19 2.90 -21.98
C TYR A 251 11.89 4.16 -22.52
N HIS A 252 12.58 4.91 -21.65
CA HIS A 252 13.21 6.19 -21.99
C HIS A 252 12.28 7.15 -22.75
N THR A 253 10.99 7.12 -22.40
CA THR A 253 9.93 7.85 -23.11
C THR A 253 9.03 8.52 -22.10
N GLU A 254 8.80 9.82 -22.27
CA GLU A 254 7.88 10.61 -21.45
C GLU A 254 6.42 10.34 -21.84
N ILE A 255 5.50 10.56 -20.89
CA ILE A 255 4.07 10.49 -21.18
C ILE A 255 3.68 11.58 -22.18
N ASN A 256 3.07 11.18 -23.29
CA ASN A 256 2.56 12.11 -24.29
C ASN A 256 1.46 13.02 -23.67
N PRO A 257 1.57 14.35 -23.79
CA PRO A 257 0.59 15.29 -23.21
C PRO A 257 -0.85 15.06 -23.70
N ILE A 258 -1.06 14.62 -24.94
CA ILE A 258 -2.39 14.28 -25.49
C ILE A 258 -2.99 13.09 -24.75
N THR A 259 -2.18 12.04 -24.52
CA THR A 259 -2.59 10.87 -23.75
C THR A 259 -2.94 11.25 -22.31
N ALA A 260 -2.16 12.13 -21.69
CA ALA A 260 -2.44 12.63 -20.35
C ALA A 260 -3.77 13.40 -20.28
N VAL A 261 -4.04 14.30 -21.24
CA VAL A 261 -5.34 15.01 -21.34
C VAL A 261 -6.49 14.02 -21.49
N PHE A 262 -6.34 13.03 -22.37
CA PHE A 262 -7.36 12.01 -22.58
C PHE A 262 -7.67 11.21 -21.30
N LEU A 263 -6.64 10.83 -20.54
CA LEU A 263 -6.80 10.19 -19.23
C LEU A 263 -7.47 11.12 -18.21
N CYS A 264 -7.15 12.42 -18.22
CA CYS A 264 -7.81 13.41 -17.36
C CYS A 264 -9.30 13.58 -17.67
N VAL A 265 -9.75 13.28 -18.90
CA VAL A 265 -11.17 13.23 -19.27
C VAL A 265 -11.81 11.93 -18.79
N ILE A 266 -11.18 10.78 -18.99
CA ILE A 266 -11.86 9.50 -18.74
C ILE A 266 -11.85 9.12 -17.25
N LEU A 267 -10.72 9.26 -16.57
CA LEU A 267 -10.51 8.73 -15.23
C LEU A 267 -11.44 9.35 -14.16
N PRO A 268 -11.79 10.64 -14.16
CA PRO A 268 -12.70 11.18 -13.15
C PRO A 268 -14.16 10.69 -13.28
N ILE A 269 -14.58 10.16 -14.44
CA ILE A 269 -15.98 9.80 -14.71
C ILE A 269 -16.54 8.77 -13.72
N PRO A 270 -15.89 7.62 -13.44
CA PRO A 270 -16.36 6.69 -12.42
C PRO A 270 -16.58 7.34 -11.04
N GLY A 271 -15.69 8.25 -10.63
CA GLY A 271 -15.81 8.94 -9.35
C GLY A 271 -16.94 9.97 -9.32
N LEU A 272 -17.16 10.67 -10.43
CA LEU A 272 -18.31 11.57 -10.58
C LEU A 272 -19.64 10.79 -10.53
N ILE A 273 -19.74 9.64 -11.20
CA ILE A 273 -20.92 8.78 -11.16
C ILE A 273 -21.13 8.22 -9.75
N ASP A 274 -20.06 7.71 -9.12
CA ASP A 274 -20.12 7.15 -7.79
C ASP A 274 -20.60 8.17 -6.76
N TRP A 275 -19.96 9.33 -6.73
CA TRP A 275 -20.30 10.40 -5.79
C TRP A 275 -21.65 11.05 -6.13
N GLY A 276 -21.95 11.29 -7.41
CA GLY A 276 -23.19 11.92 -7.85
C GLY A 276 -24.42 11.08 -7.52
N THR A 277 -24.37 9.77 -7.80
CA THR A 277 -25.48 8.85 -7.46
C THR A 277 -25.69 8.74 -5.96
N GLN A 278 -24.62 8.81 -5.15
CA GLN A 278 -24.72 8.88 -3.68
C GLN A 278 -25.35 10.19 -3.22
N ARG A 279 -24.90 11.33 -3.76
CA ARG A 279 -25.40 12.65 -3.36
C ARG A 279 -26.87 12.83 -3.70
N LEU A 280 -27.34 12.24 -4.80
CA LEU A 280 -28.74 12.21 -5.19
C LEU A 280 -29.58 11.17 -4.43
N ALA A 281 -29.04 10.52 -3.39
CA ALA A 281 -29.70 9.45 -2.63
C ALA A 281 -30.24 8.30 -3.51
N LEU A 282 -29.66 8.07 -4.70
CA LEU A 282 -30.06 6.99 -5.59
C LEU A 282 -29.50 5.64 -5.14
N ARG A 283 -28.37 5.65 -4.43
CA ARG A 283 -27.76 4.46 -3.85
C ARG A 283 -26.89 4.80 -2.65
N LYS A 284 -26.71 3.82 -1.76
CA LYS A 284 -25.66 3.86 -0.74
C LYS A 284 -24.31 3.51 -1.36
N SER A 285 -23.25 4.13 -0.85
CA SER A 285 -21.89 3.78 -1.24
C SER A 285 -21.34 2.65 -0.40
N THR A 286 -20.37 1.92 -0.94
CA THR A 286 -19.54 1.01 -0.17
C THR A 286 -18.13 1.59 -0.01
N THR A 287 -17.46 1.23 1.08
CA THR A 287 -16.05 1.60 1.33
C THR A 287 -15.16 1.25 0.15
N GLU A 288 -15.35 0.08 -0.47
CA GLU A 288 -14.58 -0.39 -1.62
C GLU A 288 -14.80 0.50 -2.85
N SER A 289 -16.07 0.85 -3.15
CA SER A 289 -16.38 1.74 -4.27
C SER A 289 -15.75 3.12 -4.07
N ARG A 290 -15.82 3.67 -2.85
CA ARG A 290 -15.20 4.98 -2.50
C ARG A 290 -13.70 4.97 -2.67
N LEU A 291 -13.06 3.90 -2.21
CA LEU A 291 -11.62 3.73 -2.28
C LEU A 291 -11.16 3.57 -3.74
N PHE A 292 -11.86 2.74 -4.52
CA PHE A 292 -11.57 2.55 -5.94
C PHE A 292 -11.78 3.82 -6.75
N THR A 293 -12.93 4.49 -6.62
CA THR A 293 -13.16 5.72 -7.39
C THR A 293 -12.26 6.86 -6.96
N GLY A 294 -11.94 6.95 -5.66
CA GLY A 294 -10.89 7.84 -5.16
C GLY A 294 -9.53 7.53 -5.82
N PHE A 295 -9.13 6.26 -5.89
CA PHE A 295 -7.89 5.82 -6.56
C PHE A 295 -7.85 6.26 -8.03
N VAL A 296 -8.94 6.06 -8.78
CA VAL A 296 -9.00 6.49 -10.19
C VAL A 296 -8.88 8.01 -10.32
N ILE A 297 -9.55 8.79 -9.44
CA ILE A 297 -9.40 10.26 -9.40
C ILE A 297 -7.96 10.67 -9.07
N GLY A 298 -7.32 10.02 -8.09
CA GLY A 298 -5.93 10.28 -7.72
C GLY A 298 -4.96 10.09 -8.87
N SER A 299 -5.13 9.00 -9.63
CA SER A 299 -4.36 8.75 -10.85
C SER A 299 -4.57 9.85 -11.89
N ALA A 300 -5.80 10.35 -12.06
CA ALA A 300 -6.10 11.47 -12.95
C ALA A 300 -5.38 12.76 -12.53
N ILE A 301 -5.37 13.07 -11.23
CA ILE A 301 -4.67 14.24 -10.68
C ILE A 301 -3.17 14.18 -10.97
N HIS A 302 -2.54 13.00 -10.83
CA HIS A 302 -1.14 12.83 -11.21
C HIS A 302 -0.93 13.07 -12.72
N MET A 303 -1.81 12.52 -13.58
CA MET A 303 -1.73 12.73 -15.04
C MET A 303 -1.85 14.21 -15.44
N MET A 304 -2.54 15.05 -14.67
CA MET A 304 -2.64 16.48 -14.96
C MET A 304 -1.28 17.18 -15.03
N SER A 305 -0.26 16.68 -14.31
CA SER A 305 1.10 17.24 -14.33
C SER A 305 1.77 17.18 -15.72
N PHE A 306 1.31 16.28 -16.60
CA PHE A 306 1.82 16.11 -17.97
C PHE A 306 1.02 16.89 -19.01
N THR A 307 0.00 17.65 -18.61
CA THR A 307 -0.90 18.36 -19.54
C THR A 307 -0.46 19.80 -19.84
N ARG A 308 0.80 20.14 -19.57
CA ARG A 308 1.30 21.53 -19.64
C ARG A 308 1.09 22.19 -21.01
N GLU A 309 1.28 21.46 -22.10
CA GLU A 309 1.05 21.96 -23.47
C GLU A 309 -0.42 22.30 -23.74
N TYR A 310 -1.34 21.67 -23.01
CA TYR A 310 -2.79 21.82 -23.13
C TYR A 310 -3.39 22.53 -21.91
N TYR A 311 -2.62 23.41 -21.26
CA TYR A 311 -3.00 24.08 -20.00
C TYR A 311 -4.43 24.64 -19.99
N PHE A 312 -4.83 25.38 -21.05
CA PHE A 312 -6.17 25.96 -21.13
C PHE A 312 -7.28 24.90 -21.25
N ILE A 313 -7.02 23.81 -21.98
CA ILE A 313 -7.97 22.69 -22.08
C ILE A 313 -8.10 22.01 -20.71
N THR A 314 -7.00 21.78 -20.00
CA THR A 314 -7.02 21.20 -18.65
C THR A 314 -7.79 22.08 -17.67
N ILE A 315 -7.60 23.39 -17.68
CA ILE A 315 -8.40 24.32 -16.87
C ILE A 315 -9.88 24.21 -17.20
N PHE A 316 -10.23 24.23 -18.49
CA PHE A 316 -11.62 24.10 -18.93
C PHE A 316 -12.23 22.78 -18.44
N LEU A 317 -11.50 21.66 -18.55
CA LEU A 317 -11.93 20.36 -18.03
C LEU A 317 -12.17 20.39 -16.53
N VAL A 318 -11.26 20.99 -15.75
CA VAL A 318 -11.41 21.12 -14.30
C VAL A 318 -12.68 21.92 -13.97
N ILE A 319 -12.87 23.09 -14.60
CA ILE A 319 -14.07 23.93 -14.43
C ILE A 319 -15.33 23.14 -14.78
N PHE A 320 -15.31 22.39 -15.88
CA PHE A 320 -16.43 21.56 -16.32
C PHE A 320 -16.80 20.49 -15.28
N TYR A 321 -15.82 19.73 -14.77
CA TYR A 321 -16.08 18.73 -13.71
C TYR A 321 -16.61 19.36 -12.43
N PHE A 322 -16.02 20.45 -11.96
CA PHE A 322 -16.51 21.15 -10.77
C PHE A 322 -17.90 21.74 -10.96
N SER A 323 -18.24 22.18 -12.17
CA SER A 323 -19.60 22.65 -12.50
C SER A 323 -20.62 21.51 -12.39
N ILE A 324 -20.29 20.31 -12.92
CA ILE A 324 -21.18 19.14 -12.78
C ILE A 324 -21.32 18.75 -11.31
N VAL A 325 -20.23 18.73 -10.54
CA VAL A 325 -20.27 18.48 -9.09
C VAL A 325 -21.19 19.49 -8.41
N GLY A 326 -21.06 20.79 -8.72
CA GLY A 326 -21.93 21.85 -8.17
C GLY A 326 -23.42 21.63 -8.48
N ILE A 327 -23.75 21.27 -9.72
CA ILE A 327 -25.13 20.92 -10.12
C ILE A 327 -25.64 19.71 -9.32
N LEU A 328 -24.82 18.67 -9.15
CA LEU A 328 -25.17 17.48 -8.38
C LEU A 328 -25.35 17.77 -6.88
N ILE A 329 -24.54 18.68 -6.30
CA ILE A 329 -24.74 19.15 -4.91
C ILE A 329 -26.12 19.79 -4.79
N PHE A 330 -26.44 20.74 -5.68
CA PHE A 330 -27.69 21.48 -5.68
C PHE A 330 -28.91 20.56 -5.83
N LEU A 331 -28.87 19.65 -6.80
CA LEU A 331 -29.95 18.67 -7.02
C LEU A 331 -30.11 17.70 -5.84
N GLY A 332 -28.99 17.26 -5.25
CA GLY A 332 -29.01 16.38 -4.09
C GLY A 332 -29.60 17.04 -2.85
N GLU A 333 -29.30 18.31 -2.63
CA GLU A 333 -29.85 19.09 -1.51
C GLU A 333 -31.36 19.29 -1.67
N ARG A 334 -31.82 19.69 -2.88
CA ARG A 334 -33.24 19.82 -3.18
C ARG A 334 -34.01 18.51 -2.98
N ARG A 335 -33.39 17.37 -3.34
CA ARG A 335 -34.00 16.06 -3.13
C ARG A 335 -34.01 15.64 -1.66
N GLY A 336 -32.97 15.99 -0.90
CA GLY A 336 -32.89 15.72 0.54
C GLY A 336 -34.07 16.31 1.31
N TYR A 337 -34.35 17.60 1.09
CA TYR A 337 -35.52 18.27 1.69
C TYR A 337 -36.85 17.61 1.31
N GLY A 338 -36.98 17.15 0.06
CA GLY A 338 -38.19 16.44 -0.37
C GLY A 338 -38.39 15.10 0.32
N LEU A 339 -37.32 14.37 0.62
CA LEU A 339 -37.39 13.10 1.34
C LEU A 339 -37.70 13.32 2.83
N GLU A 340 -37.04 14.29 3.47
CA GLU A 340 -37.30 14.65 4.87
C GLU A 340 -38.75 15.11 5.08
N TYR A 341 -39.31 15.90 4.17
CA TYR A 341 -40.72 16.29 4.22
C TYR A 341 -41.68 15.10 4.12
N LEU A 342 -41.36 14.12 3.26
CA LEU A 342 -42.18 12.91 3.11
C LEU A 342 -42.10 12.02 4.36
N GLU A 343 -40.93 11.91 4.99
CA GLU A 343 -40.77 11.18 6.26
C GLU A 343 -41.60 11.82 7.38
N ILE A 344 -41.58 13.15 7.51
CA ILE A 344 -42.41 13.88 8.48
C ILE A 344 -43.90 13.68 8.19
N GLU A 345 -44.34 13.78 6.93
CA GLU A 345 -45.75 13.57 6.55
C GLU A 345 -46.21 12.13 6.83
N GLU A 346 -45.31 11.14 6.74
CA GLU A 346 -45.60 9.75 7.08
C GLU A 346 -45.68 9.55 8.61
N GLU A 347 -44.79 10.17 9.39
CA GLU A 347 -44.82 10.16 10.85
C GLU A 347 -46.10 10.81 11.39
N GLU A 348 -46.48 11.99 10.88
CA GLU A 348 -47.72 12.68 11.27
C GLU A 348 -48.97 11.81 10.99
N LYS A 349 -49.01 11.11 9.85
CA LYS A 349 -50.11 10.20 9.50
C LYS A 349 -50.18 8.98 10.42
N LEU A 350 -49.04 8.50 10.94
CA LEU A 350 -49.00 7.40 11.89
C LEU A 350 -49.48 7.86 13.28
N GLU A 351 -49.07 9.06 13.71
CA GLU A 351 -49.54 9.64 14.97
C GLU A 351 -51.06 9.90 14.97
N GLU A 352 -51.62 10.36 13.84
CA GLU A 352 -53.08 10.53 13.69
C GLU A 352 -53.84 9.20 13.75
N GLN A 353 -53.24 8.09 13.29
CA GLN A 353 -53.85 6.76 13.36
C GLN A 353 -53.81 6.18 14.78
N ASP A 354 -52.76 6.46 15.54
CA ASP A 354 -52.58 5.95 16.90
C ASP A 354 -53.38 6.74 17.95
N ASN A 355 -53.84 7.95 17.62
CA ASN A 355 -54.60 8.81 18.53
C ASN A 355 -55.90 9.36 17.89
N PRO A 356 -56.86 8.48 17.52
CA PRO A 356 -58.12 8.91 16.95
C PRO A 356 -58.88 9.73 18.01
N THR A 357 -59.04 11.03 17.79
CA THR A 357 -59.87 11.88 18.65
C THR A 357 -61.29 11.32 18.71
N GLU A 358 -61.67 10.79 19.88
CA GLU A 358 -63.03 10.32 20.22
C GLU A 358 -64.08 11.43 20.19
#